data_AF-A0A660U3R7-F1
#
_entry.id   AF-A0A660U3R7-F1
#
_cell.length_a   1.000
_cell.length_b   1.000
_cell.length_c   1.000
_cell.angle_alpha   90.00
_cell.angle_beta   90.00
_cell.angle_gamma   90.00
#
_symmetry.space_group_name_H-M   'P 1'
#
loop_
_entity.id
_entity.type
_entity.pdbx_description
1 polymer ?
#
loop_
_entity_poly.entity_id
_entity_poly.type
_entity_poly.pdbx_seq_one_letter_code
_entity_poly.pdbx_strand_id
1 'polypeptide(L)'
;MFDWMRGKKRGVIKVGSWKETVENPLNLRIYREEIKDHIPDELLDFHIHIFNDKSVPLNDRGFELPGVFIREYTVSELKNDLNNIYPGKKCRGVIFGLPDKKYNHEVNNRYILENSDLNELYPLRLVKPDESPELLKDELIKGKFFGIKPYPDYVFWKNVEDVEIFDMVPHEHMEIVNS
;
A
#
# COMPACT_ATOMS: atom_id res chain seq x y z
N MET A 1 9.33 -27.55 -42.39
CA MET A 1 9.92 -26.20 -42.61
C MET A 1 8.90 -25.21 -42.09
N PHE A 2 9.22 -24.54 -40.97
CA PHE A 2 8.24 -23.93 -40.07
C PHE A 2 7.62 -22.62 -40.61
N ASP A 3 6.30 -22.51 -40.42
CA ASP A 3 5.37 -21.50 -40.91
C ASP A 3 5.36 -20.21 -40.04
N TRP A 4 6.53 -19.73 -39.62
CA TRP A 4 6.68 -18.55 -38.76
C TRP A 4 6.79 -17.22 -39.55
N MET A 5 7.07 -17.26 -40.85
CA MET A 5 7.30 -16.03 -41.64
C MET A 5 6.04 -15.31 -42.16
N ARG A 6 4.84 -15.66 -41.68
CA ARG A 6 3.62 -14.90 -42.01
C ARG A 6 3.28 -13.93 -40.89
N GLY A 7 3.47 -12.65 -41.19
CA GLY A 7 3.20 -11.53 -40.31
C GLY A 7 1.82 -11.61 -39.67
N LYS A 8 1.77 -12.07 -38.42
CA LYS A 8 0.72 -11.64 -37.51
C LYS A 8 0.95 -10.16 -37.29
N LYS A 9 -0.01 -9.34 -37.71
CA LYS A 9 -0.17 -7.99 -37.17
C LYS A 9 0.10 -8.11 -35.68
N ARG A 10 1.17 -7.46 -35.20
CA ARG A 10 1.34 -7.22 -33.76
C ARG A 10 0.07 -6.48 -33.39
N GLY A 11 -0.90 -7.21 -32.88
CA GLY A 11 -2.02 -6.61 -32.18
C GLY A 11 -1.39 -5.64 -31.21
N VAL A 12 -1.91 -4.42 -31.17
CA VAL A 12 -1.60 -3.50 -30.09
C VAL A 12 -1.72 -4.34 -28.83
N ILE A 13 -0.59 -4.65 -28.19
CA ILE A 13 -0.62 -5.15 -26.82
C ILE A 13 -1.28 -3.97 -26.13
N LYS A 14 -2.58 -4.10 -25.81
CA LYS A 14 -3.20 -3.24 -24.81
C LYS A 14 -2.22 -3.35 -23.67
N VAL A 15 -1.50 -2.27 -23.38
CA VAL A 15 -0.78 -2.17 -22.12
C VAL A 15 -1.86 -2.45 -21.11
N GLY A 16 -1.78 -3.64 -20.51
CA GLY A 16 -2.85 -4.12 -19.67
C GLY A 16 -3.11 -3.06 -18.63
N SER A 17 -4.37 -2.74 -18.36
CA SER A 17 -4.66 -1.99 -17.14
C SER A 17 -3.92 -2.72 -16.01
N TRP A 18 -3.24 -1.99 -15.12
CA TRP A 18 -2.52 -2.61 -14.00
C TRP A 18 -3.42 -3.52 -13.13
N LYS A 19 -4.76 -3.36 -13.26
CA LYS A 19 -5.78 -4.22 -12.65
C LYS A 19 -6.11 -5.50 -13.41
N GLU A 20 -5.62 -5.71 -14.64
CA GLU A 20 -5.96 -6.89 -15.48
C GLU A 20 -5.54 -8.23 -14.87
N THR A 21 -4.54 -8.23 -13.99
CA THR A 21 -4.10 -9.43 -13.28
C THR A 21 -5.14 -9.95 -12.29
N VAL A 22 -5.95 -9.07 -11.70
CA VAL A 22 -6.97 -9.43 -10.71
C VAL A 22 -8.14 -10.17 -11.36
N GLU A 23 -8.53 -9.76 -12.56
CA GLU A 23 -9.68 -10.33 -13.29
C GLU A 23 -9.28 -11.41 -14.31
N ASN A 24 -8.00 -11.78 -14.35
CA ASN A 24 -7.50 -12.75 -15.32
C ASN A 24 -8.19 -14.12 -15.11
N PRO A 25 -8.88 -14.68 -16.12
CA PRO A 25 -9.60 -15.95 -15.97
C PRO A 25 -8.72 -17.13 -15.53
N LEU A 26 -7.43 -17.11 -15.90
CA LEU A 26 -6.46 -18.12 -15.47
C LEU A 26 -6.16 -18.01 -13.98
N ASN A 27 -5.92 -16.79 -13.48
CA ASN A 27 -5.67 -16.55 -12.04
C ASN A 27 -6.87 -16.97 -11.20
N LEU A 28 -8.08 -16.63 -11.65
CA LEU A 28 -9.31 -17.04 -10.98
C LEU A 28 -9.55 -18.55 -11.00
N ARG A 29 -9.11 -19.24 -12.07
CA ARG A 29 -9.17 -20.71 -12.13
C ARG A 29 -8.21 -21.32 -11.10
N ILE A 30 -6.94 -20.90 -11.11
CA ILE A 30 -5.93 -21.36 -10.16
C ILE A 30 -6.40 -21.09 -8.72
N TYR A 31 -6.91 -19.89 -8.43
CA TYR A 31 -7.45 -19.58 -7.11
C TYR A 31 -8.54 -20.56 -6.69
N ARG A 32 -9.54 -20.81 -7.55
CA ARG A 32 -10.67 -21.70 -7.22
C ARG A 32 -10.28 -23.16 -7.09
N GLU A 33 -9.38 -23.65 -7.95
CA GLU A 33 -9.04 -25.08 -8.04
C GLU A 33 -7.92 -25.47 -7.09
N GLU A 34 -7.01 -24.53 -6.75
CA GLU A 34 -5.74 -24.86 -6.09
C GLU A 34 -5.49 -24.08 -4.80
N ILE A 35 -6.19 -22.97 -4.52
CA ILE A 35 -5.86 -22.08 -3.39
C ILE A 35 -7.02 -21.93 -2.39
N LYS A 36 -8.25 -21.74 -2.88
CA LYS A 36 -9.40 -21.29 -2.09
C LYS A 36 -9.65 -22.13 -0.83
N ASP A 37 -9.54 -23.45 -0.94
CA ASP A 37 -9.83 -24.38 0.15
C ASP A 37 -8.61 -24.64 1.05
N HIS A 38 -7.44 -24.09 0.68
CA HIS A 38 -6.20 -24.16 1.45
C HIS A 38 -5.91 -22.90 2.28
N ILE A 39 -6.72 -21.85 2.12
CA ILE A 39 -6.61 -20.60 2.88
C ILE A 39 -7.86 -20.38 3.76
N PRO A 40 -7.72 -19.74 4.93
CA PRO A 40 -8.85 -19.49 5.82
C PRO A 40 -9.91 -18.60 5.18
N ASP A 41 -11.13 -18.62 5.73
CA ASP A 41 -12.23 -17.78 5.25
C ASP A 41 -12.07 -16.31 5.62
N GLU A 42 -11.29 -16.02 6.65
CA GLU A 42 -10.87 -14.67 7.01
C GLU A 42 -9.38 -14.47 6.70
N LEU A 43 -9.09 -13.44 5.90
CA LEU A 43 -7.73 -13.06 5.51
C LEU A 43 -7.39 -11.70 6.11
N LEU A 44 -6.13 -11.53 6.48
CA LEU A 44 -5.57 -10.23 6.85
C LEU A 44 -4.35 -9.98 5.96
N ASP A 45 -4.48 -9.04 5.04
CA ASP A 45 -3.31 -8.49 4.34
C ASP A 45 -2.64 -7.48 5.27
N PHE A 46 -1.42 -7.78 5.68
CA PHE A 46 -0.71 -7.00 6.68
C PHE A 46 0.11 -5.85 6.07
N HIS A 47 0.13 -5.70 4.74
CA HIS A 47 0.97 -4.67 4.10
C HIS A 47 0.30 -4.08 2.87
N ILE A 48 -0.45 -2.99 3.06
CA ILE A 48 -1.12 -2.28 1.97
C ILE A 48 -0.79 -0.79 2.00
N HIS A 49 -0.30 -0.29 0.88
CA HIS A 49 -0.12 1.13 0.65
C HIS A 49 -1.38 1.75 0.08
N ILE A 50 -1.86 2.82 0.69
CA ILE A 50 -3.01 3.61 0.24
C ILE A 50 -2.58 5.08 0.18
N PHE A 51 -2.83 5.74 -0.94
CA PHE A 51 -2.47 7.14 -1.12
C PHE A 51 -3.48 7.82 -2.03
N ASN A 52 -3.73 9.10 -1.77
CA ASN A 52 -4.65 9.89 -2.56
C ASN A 52 -3.90 10.93 -3.40
N ASP A 53 -4.54 11.40 -4.47
CA ASP A 53 -3.96 12.36 -5.41
C ASP A 53 -3.41 13.62 -4.72
N LYS A 54 -4.06 14.05 -3.63
CA LYS A 54 -3.66 15.22 -2.84
C LYS A 54 -2.31 15.06 -2.12
N SER A 55 -1.86 13.84 -1.90
CA SER A 55 -0.54 13.55 -1.32
C SER A 55 0.58 13.63 -2.38
N VAL A 56 0.24 13.55 -3.66
CA VAL A 56 1.19 13.55 -4.78
C VAL A 56 1.45 14.99 -5.26
N PRO A 57 2.72 15.42 -5.40
CA PRO A 57 3.02 16.74 -5.94
C PRO A 57 2.35 16.99 -7.31
N LEU A 58 1.93 18.25 -7.56
CA LEU A 58 1.22 18.63 -8.79
C LEU A 58 2.02 18.35 -10.07
N ASN A 59 3.35 18.44 -10.00
CA ASN A 59 4.25 18.23 -11.14
C ASN A 59 4.81 16.79 -11.22
N ASP A 60 4.39 15.89 -10.33
CA ASP A 60 4.80 14.47 -10.36
C ASP A 60 3.78 13.67 -11.18
N ARG A 61 4.20 12.62 -11.90
CA ARG A 61 3.28 11.76 -12.65
C ARG A 61 2.54 10.76 -11.75
N GLY A 62 3.00 10.59 -10.51
CA GLY A 62 2.49 9.60 -9.57
C GLY A 62 3.42 8.40 -9.42
N PHE A 63 2.93 7.38 -8.73
CA PHE A 63 3.66 6.16 -8.46
C PHE A 63 3.75 5.32 -9.74
N GLU A 64 4.95 4.84 -10.04
CA GLU A 64 5.20 4.03 -11.23
C GLU A 64 4.88 2.55 -10.93
N LEU A 65 3.92 2.02 -11.67
CA LEU A 65 3.67 0.59 -11.81
C LEU A 65 4.23 0.13 -13.17
N PRO A 66 4.41 -1.19 -13.39
CA PRO A 66 4.85 -1.70 -14.69
C PRO A 66 3.98 -1.21 -15.85
N GLY A 67 4.47 -0.22 -16.59
CA GLY A 67 3.80 0.35 -17.77
C GLY A 67 2.74 1.44 -17.50
N VAL A 68 2.54 1.90 -16.26
CA VAL A 68 1.54 2.94 -15.95
C VAL A 68 1.91 3.76 -14.71
N PHE A 69 1.51 5.03 -14.69
CA PHE A 69 1.61 5.89 -13.52
C PHE A 69 0.24 6.07 -12.89
N ILE A 70 0.15 5.89 -11.57
CA ILE A 70 -1.08 6.13 -10.80
C ILE A 70 -0.84 7.24 -9.78
N ARG A 71 -1.80 8.16 -9.65
CA ARG A 71 -1.73 9.26 -8.68
C ARG A 71 -2.50 8.95 -7.39
N GLU A 72 -3.26 7.87 -7.38
CA GLU A 72 -3.96 7.41 -6.19
C GLU A 72 -4.17 5.90 -6.24
N TYR A 73 -4.32 5.34 -5.05
CA TYR A 73 -4.92 4.04 -4.81
C TYR A 73 -5.74 4.16 -3.52
N THR A 74 -7.06 4.14 -3.67
CA THR A 74 -8.01 4.52 -2.62
C THR A 74 -8.49 3.32 -1.79
N VAL A 75 -9.05 3.58 -0.61
CA VAL A 75 -9.69 2.53 0.22
C VAL A 75 -10.81 1.81 -0.52
N SER A 76 -11.62 2.54 -1.30
CA SER A 76 -12.70 1.94 -2.10
C SER A 76 -12.16 1.00 -3.17
N GLU A 77 -11.05 1.36 -3.82
CA GLU A 77 -10.39 0.48 -4.78
C GLU A 77 -9.80 -0.76 -4.11
N LEU A 78 -9.15 -0.61 -2.95
CA LEU A 78 -8.68 -1.73 -2.15
C LEU A 78 -9.80 -2.72 -1.83
N LYS A 79 -10.95 -2.24 -1.34
CA LYS A 79 -12.09 -3.11 -1.02
C LYS A 79 -12.60 -3.86 -2.25
N ASN A 80 -12.65 -3.20 -3.41
CA ASN A 80 -13.01 -3.84 -4.66
C ASN A 80 -11.99 -4.91 -5.07
N ASP A 81 -10.70 -4.58 -5.00
CA ASP A 81 -9.63 -5.48 -5.42
C ASP A 81 -9.55 -6.72 -4.51
N LEU A 82 -9.65 -6.56 -3.18
CA LEU A 82 -9.68 -7.68 -2.24
C LEU A 82 -10.84 -8.65 -2.51
N ASN A 83 -12.02 -8.12 -2.86
CA ASN A 83 -13.18 -8.93 -3.24
C ASN A 83 -12.96 -9.69 -4.56
N ASN A 84 -12.24 -9.10 -5.50
CA ASN A 84 -11.98 -9.71 -6.80
C ASN A 84 -10.83 -10.73 -6.75
N ILE A 85 -9.79 -10.49 -5.94
CA ILE A 85 -8.64 -11.40 -5.76
C ILE A 85 -9.06 -12.64 -4.98
N TYR A 86 -9.84 -12.48 -3.90
CA TYR A 86 -10.24 -13.56 -3.01
C TYR A 86 -11.77 -13.70 -2.93
N PRO A 87 -12.45 -14.05 -4.04
CA PRO A 87 -13.90 -14.08 -4.07
C PRO A 87 -14.45 -15.09 -3.05
N GLY A 88 -15.41 -14.61 -2.25
CA GLY A 88 -16.06 -15.37 -1.19
C GLY A 88 -15.27 -15.45 0.13
N LYS A 89 -14.14 -14.75 0.25
CA LYS A 89 -13.38 -14.62 1.51
C LYS A 89 -13.66 -13.26 2.14
N LYS A 90 -13.54 -13.18 3.46
CA LYS A 90 -13.60 -11.94 4.22
C LYS A 90 -12.19 -11.39 4.38
N CYS A 91 -11.88 -10.35 3.63
CA CYS A 91 -10.55 -9.74 3.62
C CYS A 91 -10.52 -8.50 4.52
N ARG A 92 -9.48 -8.43 5.35
CA ARG A 92 -9.13 -7.27 6.18
C ARG A 92 -7.75 -6.78 5.77
N GLY A 93 -7.43 -5.53 6.11
CA GLY A 93 -6.20 -4.90 5.68
C GLY A 93 -5.54 -4.05 6.77
N VAL A 94 -4.23 -4.16 6.90
CA VAL A 94 -3.41 -3.15 7.58
C VAL A 94 -2.97 -2.14 6.54
N ILE A 95 -3.45 -0.91 6.65
CA ILE A 95 -3.26 0.14 5.64
C ILE A 95 -2.37 1.26 6.17
N PHE A 96 -1.54 1.82 5.31
CA PHE A 96 -0.69 2.98 5.60
C PHE A 96 -0.36 3.74 4.31
N GLY A 97 0.20 4.94 4.45
CA GLY A 97 0.59 5.76 3.30
C GLY A 97 1.66 5.12 2.41
N LEU A 98 1.92 5.71 1.25
CA LEU A 98 3.05 5.35 0.40
C LEU A 98 4.35 6.03 0.93
N PRO A 99 5.44 5.28 1.17
CA PRO A 99 6.67 5.80 1.77
C PRO A 99 7.58 6.51 0.75
N ASP A 100 7.03 7.42 -0.03
CA ASP A 100 7.78 8.24 -0.98
C ASP A 100 8.07 9.62 -0.36
N LYS A 101 9.35 10.01 -0.29
CA LYS A 101 9.81 11.30 0.25
C LYS A 101 9.22 12.51 -0.48
N LYS A 102 8.82 12.33 -1.75
CA LYS A 102 8.21 13.39 -2.54
C LYS A 102 6.77 13.66 -2.12
N TYR A 103 6.11 12.70 -1.44
CA TYR A 103 4.69 12.77 -1.16
C TYR A 103 4.45 13.44 0.20
N ASN A 104 3.30 14.12 0.31
CA ASN A 104 2.88 14.72 1.56
C ASN A 104 2.28 13.65 2.50
N HIS A 105 3.13 13.12 3.38
CA HIS A 105 2.76 12.09 4.36
C HIS A 105 1.71 12.56 5.36
N GLU A 106 1.70 13.82 5.81
CA GLU A 106 0.66 14.33 6.73
C GLU A 106 -0.72 14.29 6.07
N VAL A 107 -0.81 14.73 4.82
CA VAL A 107 -2.05 14.66 4.02
C VAL A 107 -2.48 13.21 3.82
N ASN A 108 -1.54 12.31 3.53
CA ASN A 108 -1.85 10.91 3.34
C ASN A 108 -2.27 10.22 4.65
N ASN A 109 -1.58 10.45 5.76
CA ASN A 109 -1.93 9.92 7.09
C ASN A 109 -3.35 10.36 7.48
N ARG A 110 -3.70 11.62 7.23
CA ARG A 110 -5.07 12.12 7.43
C ARG A 110 -6.08 11.40 6.54
N TYR A 111 -5.78 11.22 5.25
CA TYR A 111 -6.63 10.47 4.33
C TYR A 111 -6.86 9.02 4.81
N ILE A 112 -5.81 8.32 5.23
CA ILE A 112 -5.89 6.96 5.78
C ILE A 112 -6.87 6.92 6.95
N LEU A 113 -6.68 7.82 7.91
CA LEU A 113 -7.51 7.86 9.10
C LEU A 113 -8.98 8.14 8.75
N GLU A 114 -9.25 9.17 7.94
CA GLU A 114 -10.60 9.57 7.54
C GLU A 114 -11.35 8.48 6.76
N ASN A 115 -10.63 7.56 6.10
CA ASN A 115 -11.23 6.52 5.24
C ASN A 115 -11.11 5.11 5.82
N SER A 116 -10.46 4.95 6.99
CA SER A 116 -10.43 3.66 7.70
C SER A 116 -11.73 3.44 8.48
N ASP A 117 -12.31 2.24 8.38
CA ASP A 117 -13.52 1.88 9.13
C ASP A 117 -13.23 1.29 10.51
N LEU A 118 -11.95 1.05 10.84
CA LEU A 118 -11.43 0.46 12.07
C LEU A 118 -11.98 -0.92 12.43
N ASN A 119 -12.78 -1.53 11.54
CA ASN A 119 -13.39 -2.84 11.72
C ASN A 119 -12.75 -3.87 10.78
N GLU A 120 -12.54 -3.47 9.53
CA GLU A 120 -11.91 -4.27 8.48
C GLU A 120 -10.55 -3.71 8.08
N LEU A 121 -10.35 -2.40 8.24
CA LEU A 121 -9.12 -1.71 7.87
C LEU A 121 -8.46 -1.09 9.10
N TYR A 122 -7.24 -1.53 9.38
CA TYR A 122 -6.43 -1.17 10.55
C TYR A 122 -5.33 -0.18 10.14
N PRO A 123 -5.50 1.12 10.39
CA PRO A 123 -4.57 2.13 9.92
C PRO A 123 -3.30 2.14 10.77
N LEU A 124 -2.14 2.08 10.12
CA LEU A 124 -0.86 2.49 10.71
C LEU A 124 -0.48 3.87 10.19
N ARG A 125 0.12 4.67 11.06
CA ARG A 125 0.62 6.00 10.72
C ARG A 125 2.03 5.89 10.14
N LEU A 126 2.28 6.40 8.94
CA LEU A 126 3.66 6.58 8.50
C LEU A 126 4.34 7.59 9.43
N VAL A 127 5.56 7.27 9.85
CA VAL A 127 6.35 8.13 10.74
C VAL A 127 7.72 8.37 10.14
N LYS A 128 8.19 9.61 10.21
CA LYS A 128 9.58 9.96 9.95
C LYS A 128 10.32 10.13 11.27
N PRO A 129 11.62 9.81 11.32
CA PRO A 129 12.37 9.89 12.57
C PRO A 129 12.65 11.32 13.04
N ASP A 130 12.45 12.34 12.19
CA ASP A 130 12.62 13.76 12.51
C ASP A 130 11.34 14.44 13.01
N GLU A 131 10.24 13.70 13.17
CA GLU A 131 8.97 14.25 13.68
C GLU A 131 9.02 14.57 15.17
N SER A 132 8.30 15.62 15.58
CA SER A 132 8.14 15.97 17.00
C SER A 132 7.45 14.83 17.76
N PRO A 133 8.05 14.34 18.87
CA PRO A 133 7.44 13.33 19.74
C PRO A 133 6.06 13.76 20.26
N GLU A 134 5.89 15.04 20.59
CA GLU A 134 4.63 15.58 21.10
C GLU A 134 3.52 15.50 20.04
N LEU A 135 3.82 15.89 18.79
CA LEU A 135 2.87 15.80 17.69
C LEU A 135 2.53 14.34 17.36
N LEU A 136 3.53 13.46 17.35
CA LEU A 136 3.33 12.02 17.13
C LEU A 136 2.38 11.44 18.19
N LYS A 137 2.63 11.73 19.48
CA LYS A 137 1.80 11.27 20.59
C LYS A 137 0.36 11.76 20.47
N ASP A 138 0.19 13.05 20.18
CA ASP A 138 -1.13 13.65 20.00
C ASP A 138 -1.91 12.99 18.86
N GLU A 139 -1.26 12.73 17.72
CA GLU A 139 -1.90 12.08 16.57
C GLU A 139 -2.18 10.59 16.81
N LEU A 140 -1.32 9.86 17.52
CA LEU A 140 -1.59 8.47 17.87
C LEU A 140 -2.76 8.35 18.86
N ILE A 141 -2.80 9.20 19.89
CA ILE A 141 -3.89 9.18 20.90
C ILE A 141 -5.23 9.64 20.29
N LYS A 142 -5.22 10.73 19.52
CA LYS A 142 -6.46 11.31 18.94
C LYS A 142 -6.91 10.56 17.69
N GLY A 143 -5.96 10.08 16.90
CA GLY A 143 -6.15 9.65 15.53
C GLY A 143 -6.45 8.17 15.35
N LYS A 144 -6.77 7.39 16.40
CA LYS A 144 -7.21 5.98 16.29
C LYS A 144 -6.31 5.08 15.41
N PHE A 145 -5.04 5.45 15.21
CA PHE A 145 -4.07 4.60 14.55
C PHE A 145 -3.78 3.40 15.43
N PHE A 146 -3.59 2.24 14.81
CA PHE A 146 -3.25 0.99 15.51
C PHE A 146 -1.75 0.88 15.80
N GLY A 147 -0.96 1.84 15.32
CA GLY A 147 0.48 1.93 15.53
C GLY A 147 1.14 2.80 14.47
N ILE A 148 2.46 2.68 14.37
CA ILE A 148 3.29 3.38 13.39
C ILE A 148 3.89 2.43 12.36
N LYS A 149 4.26 2.98 11.21
CA LYS A 149 4.97 2.27 10.14
C LYS A 149 6.20 3.07 9.71
N PRO A 150 7.40 2.74 10.24
CA PRO A 150 8.65 3.36 9.83
C PRO A 150 9.15 2.84 8.48
N TYR A 151 9.96 3.65 7.79
CA TYR A 151 10.67 3.28 6.57
C TYR A 151 12.11 3.79 6.58
N PRO A 152 13.07 3.00 6.09
CA PRO A 152 14.48 3.41 6.05
C PRO A 152 14.69 4.58 5.09
N ASP A 153 13.82 4.72 4.09
CA ASP A 153 13.77 5.88 3.21
C ASP A 153 13.76 7.17 4.03
N TYR A 154 13.01 7.28 5.12
CA TYR A 154 12.94 8.53 5.88
C TYR A 154 14.20 8.88 6.69
N VAL A 155 15.18 7.98 6.76
CA VAL A 155 16.49 8.28 7.34
C VAL A 155 17.34 9.02 6.32
N PHE A 156 17.70 10.28 6.61
CA PHE A 156 18.45 11.13 5.69
C PHE A 156 19.95 11.24 6.01
N TRP A 157 20.39 10.72 7.15
CA TRP A 157 21.78 10.81 7.62
C TRP A 157 22.59 9.52 7.43
N LYS A 158 22.00 8.48 6.86
CA LYS A 158 22.65 7.20 6.54
C LYS A 158 22.29 6.75 5.14
N ASN A 159 23.12 5.89 4.56
CA ASN A 159 22.70 5.10 3.41
C ASN A 159 21.65 4.09 3.87
N VAL A 160 20.69 3.76 2.99
CA VAL A 160 19.56 2.87 3.32
C VAL A 160 20.04 1.50 3.81
N GLU A 161 21.17 1.02 3.31
CA GLU A 161 21.77 -0.26 3.69
C GLU A 161 22.35 -0.27 5.11
N ASP A 162 22.65 0.92 5.66
CA ASP A 162 23.23 1.11 6.99
C ASP A 162 22.18 1.54 8.04
N VAL A 163 20.91 1.64 7.65
CA VAL A 163 19.81 2.07 8.53
C VAL A 163 19.43 0.96 9.50
N GLU A 164 19.39 1.30 10.78
CA GLU A 164 18.89 0.43 11.86
C GLU A 164 17.52 0.88 12.36
N ILE A 165 16.88 0.05 13.19
CA ILE A 165 15.52 0.31 13.70
C ILE A 165 15.44 1.66 14.42
N PHE A 166 16.42 1.98 15.27
CA PHE A 166 16.41 3.23 16.06
C PHE A 166 16.76 4.47 15.22
N ASP A 167 17.28 4.31 14.00
CA ASP A 167 17.38 5.43 13.07
C ASP A 167 16.01 5.78 12.48
N MET A 168 15.12 4.79 12.30
CA MET A 168 13.78 5.02 11.77
C MET A 168 12.75 5.38 12.85
N VAL A 169 12.92 4.81 14.06
CA VAL A 169 12.07 5.07 15.22
C VAL A 169 12.96 5.37 16.42
N PRO A 170 13.32 6.66 16.64
CA PRO A 170 14.10 7.08 17.79
C PRO A 170 13.47 6.62 19.12
N HIS A 171 14.28 6.53 20.18
CA HIS A 171 13.83 6.03 21.48
C HIS A 171 12.57 6.75 22.01
N GLU A 172 12.47 8.07 21.84
CA GLU A 172 11.30 8.85 22.26
C GLU A 172 10.03 8.44 21.51
N HIS A 173 10.13 8.16 20.21
CA HIS A 173 9.00 7.63 19.43
C HIS A 173 8.63 6.21 19.87
N MET A 174 9.63 5.36 20.17
CA MET A 174 9.39 4.01 20.68
C MET A 174 8.70 4.04 22.05
N GLU A 175 9.06 4.97 22.94
CA GLU A 175 8.41 5.15 24.24
C GLU A 175 6.93 5.54 24.09
N ILE A 176 6.61 6.42 23.14
CA ILE A 176 5.22 6.81 22.84
C ILE A 176 4.40 5.61 22.34
N VAL A 177 4.97 4.77 21.47
CA VAL A 177 4.27 3.61 20.92
C VAL A 177 4.05 2.52 21.97
N ASN A 178 4.90 2.45 22.99
CA ASN A 178 4.81 1.48 24.08
C ASN A 178 3.94 1.93 25.27
N SER A 179 3.34 3.14 25.22
CA SER A 179 2.53 3.70 26.32
C SER A 179 1.04 3.42 26.14
#